data_AF-A0A969XLE8-F1
#
_entry.id   AF-A0A969XLE8-F1
#
_cell.length_a   1.000
_cell.length_b   1.000
_cell.length_c   1.000
_cell.angle_alpha   90.00
_cell.angle_beta   90.00
_cell.angle_gamma   90.00
#
_symmetry.space_group_name_H-M   'P 1'
#
loop_
_entity.id
_entity.type
_entity.pdbx_description
1 polymer ?
#
loop_
_entity_poly.entity_id
_entity_poly.type
_entity_poly.pdbx_seq_one_letter_code
_entity_poly.pdbx_strand_id
1 'polypeptide(L)'
;MKIVTHGRGRFLGCENYPTCKNTRPILSDKIRALAAETACPQCGARPMTPKKGRYGEYLRCERCEKNFSLRALAAGGAAGAAEEVDVACPQCGERPMEKRAGKWGPYYHCKACRANVSEKKMAAARGE
;
A
#
# COMPACT_ATOMS: atom_id res chain seq x y z
N MET A 1 -28.24 2.36 -14.59
CA MET A 1 -27.26 3.20 -13.85
C MET A 1 -26.70 4.24 -14.79
N LYS A 2 -26.56 5.50 -14.36
CA LYS A 2 -26.03 6.62 -15.18
C LYS A 2 -24.80 7.24 -14.52
N ILE A 3 -23.94 7.90 -15.31
CA ILE A 3 -22.83 8.67 -14.74
C ILE A 3 -23.41 9.93 -14.08
N VAL A 4 -23.21 10.07 -12.78
CA VAL A 4 -23.60 11.23 -11.98
C VAL A 4 -22.34 11.99 -11.58
N THR A 5 -22.39 13.32 -11.73
CA THR A 5 -21.33 14.22 -11.31
C THR A 5 -21.80 14.97 -10.05
N HIS A 6 -21.02 14.91 -8.97
CA HIS A 6 -21.31 15.62 -7.72
C HIS A 6 -20.03 16.26 -7.18
N GLY A 7 -20.02 17.59 -7.07
CA GLY A 7 -18.80 18.35 -6.80
C GLY A 7 -17.73 18.07 -7.87
N ARG A 8 -16.52 17.69 -7.44
CA ARG A 8 -15.40 17.35 -8.35
C ARG A 8 -15.37 15.88 -8.77
N GLY A 9 -16.29 15.05 -8.28
CA GLY A 9 -16.28 13.60 -8.49
C GLY A 9 -17.31 13.13 -9.51
N ARG A 10 -16.99 12.05 -10.24
CA ARG A 10 -17.91 11.30 -11.11
C ARG A 10 -18.07 9.87 -10.59
N PHE A 11 -19.29 9.36 -10.56
CA PHE A 11 -19.61 7.98 -10.16
C PHE A 11 -20.80 7.43 -10.95
N LEU A 12 -21.01 6.12 -10.91
CA LEU A 12 -22.22 5.48 -11.45
C LEU A 12 -23.30 5.54 -10.37
N GLY A 13 -24.41 6.22 -10.66
CA GLY A 13 -25.58 6.29 -9.79
C GLY A 13 -26.80 5.57 -10.36
N CYS A 14 -27.83 5.37 -9.53
CA CYS A 14 -29.15 4.96 -10.01
C CYS A 14 -29.70 5.97 -11.04
N GLU A 15 -30.64 5.52 -11.86
CA GLU A 15 -31.36 6.41 -12.80
C GLU A 15 -32.10 7.53 -12.06
N ASN A 16 -32.68 7.19 -10.91
CA ASN A 16 -33.40 8.10 -10.00
C ASN A 16 -32.49 8.69 -8.91
N TYR A 17 -31.22 8.97 -9.16
CA TYR A 17 -30.42 9.77 -8.22
C TYR A 17 -30.95 11.22 -8.23
N PRO A 18 -31.23 11.87 -7.07
CA PRO A 18 -30.77 11.56 -5.71
C PRO A 18 -31.74 10.75 -4.83
N THR A 19 -32.95 10.41 -5.28
CA THR A 19 -33.92 9.60 -4.51
C THR A 19 -33.39 8.19 -4.24
N CYS A 20 -32.69 7.58 -5.20
CA CYS A 20 -31.92 6.34 -5.01
C CYS A 20 -30.43 6.66 -4.84
N LYS A 21 -29.90 6.40 -3.63
CA LYS A 21 -28.51 6.70 -3.24
C LYS A 21 -27.52 5.55 -3.51
N ASN A 22 -27.93 4.48 -4.19
CA ASN A 22 -27.01 3.42 -4.56
C ASN A 22 -26.02 3.95 -5.62
N THR A 23 -24.73 3.87 -5.31
CA THR A 23 -23.66 4.44 -6.13
C THR A 23 -22.50 3.45 -6.23
N ARG A 24 -21.81 3.46 -7.36
CA ARG A 24 -20.62 2.64 -7.60
C ARG A 24 -19.52 3.51 -8.18
N PRO A 25 -18.25 3.25 -7.82
CA PRO A 25 -17.14 3.98 -8.40
C PRO A 25 -16.99 3.65 -9.89
N ILE A 26 -16.56 4.65 -10.66
CA ILE A 26 -16.05 4.43 -12.01
C ILE A 26 -14.60 3.91 -11.86
N LEU A 27 -14.40 2.68 -12.32
CA LEU A 27 -13.09 2.02 -12.40
C LEU A 27 -12.50 2.21 -13.79
N SER A 28 -11.20 2.44 -13.88
CA SER A 28 -10.44 2.50 -15.12
C SER A 28 -10.35 1.13 -15.80
N ASP A 29 -10.22 1.11 -17.12
CA ASP A 29 -10.01 -0.16 -17.85
C ASP A 29 -8.68 -0.79 -17.48
N LYS A 30 -7.68 0.03 -17.12
CA LYS A 30 -6.37 -0.42 -16.66
C LYS A 30 -6.47 -1.30 -15.41
N ILE A 31 -7.22 -0.89 -14.37
CA ILE A 31 -7.35 -1.72 -13.15
C ILE A 31 -8.12 -3.02 -13.44
N ARG A 32 -9.07 -2.99 -14.39
CA ARG A 32 -9.83 -4.20 -14.78
C ARG A 32 -8.95 -5.22 -15.51
N ALA A 33 -8.09 -4.76 -16.41
CA ALA A 33 -7.12 -5.63 -17.08
C ALA A 33 -6.15 -6.26 -16.06
N LEU A 34 -5.55 -5.42 -15.20
CA LEU A 34 -4.66 -5.93 -14.14
C LEU A 34 -5.34 -6.90 -13.20
N ALA A 35 -6.62 -6.71 -12.88
CA ALA A 35 -7.38 -7.62 -12.03
C ALA A 35 -7.49 -9.05 -12.59
N ALA A 36 -7.57 -9.15 -13.92
CA ALA A 36 -7.61 -10.44 -14.61
C ALA A 36 -6.22 -11.08 -14.73
N GLU A 37 -5.19 -10.29 -14.97
CA GLU A 37 -3.82 -10.79 -15.21
C GLU A 37 -3.05 -11.08 -13.90
N THR A 38 -3.28 -10.27 -12.87
CA THR A 38 -2.47 -10.25 -11.64
C THR A 38 -2.92 -11.32 -10.65
N ALA A 39 -1.98 -12.17 -10.23
CA ALA A 39 -2.18 -13.09 -9.11
C ALA A 39 -1.98 -12.40 -7.77
N CYS A 40 -2.76 -12.81 -6.76
CA CYS A 40 -2.49 -12.39 -5.39
C CYS A 40 -1.10 -12.90 -4.93
N PRO A 41 -0.16 -12.03 -4.49
CA PRO A 41 1.19 -12.44 -4.11
C PRO A 41 1.24 -13.29 -2.83
N GLN A 42 0.14 -13.37 -2.08
CA GLN A 42 0.10 -14.15 -0.83
C GLN A 42 -0.56 -15.52 -0.96
N CYS A 43 -1.46 -15.71 -1.92
CA CYS A 43 -2.21 -16.96 -2.03
C CYS A 43 -2.35 -17.48 -3.46
N GLY A 44 -1.80 -16.77 -4.45
CA GLY A 44 -1.86 -17.14 -5.88
C GLY A 44 -3.26 -17.04 -6.52
N ALA A 45 -4.29 -16.65 -5.77
CA ALA A 45 -5.66 -16.60 -6.28
C ALA A 45 -5.81 -15.58 -7.43
N ARG A 46 -6.56 -15.99 -8.47
CA ARG A 46 -6.98 -15.20 -9.62
C ARG A 46 -8.43 -15.54 -9.99
N PRO A 47 -9.22 -14.58 -10.53
CA PRO A 47 -8.90 -13.16 -10.68
C PRO A 47 -9.03 -12.39 -9.35
N MET A 48 -8.40 -11.22 -9.27
CA MET A 48 -8.61 -10.29 -8.15
C MET A 48 -9.79 -9.35 -8.46
N THR A 49 -10.39 -8.72 -7.44
CA THR A 49 -11.52 -7.81 -7.62
C THR A 49 -11.04 -6.36 -7.63
N PRO A 50 -11.24 -5.59 -8.73
CA PRO A 50 -10.83 -4.20 -8.78
C PRO A 50 -11.80 -3.32 -7.98
N LYS A 51 -11.24 -2.45 -7.12
CA LYS A 51 -11.99 -1.51 -6.29
C LYS A 51 -11.31 -0.13 -6.31
N LYS A 52 -12.08 0.89 -5.94
CA LYS A 52 -11.59 2.27 -5.81
C LYS A 52 -11.80 2.76 -4.39
N GLY A 53 -10.76 3.32 -3.79
CA GLY A 53 -10.77 3.89 -2.45
C GLY A 53 -10.28 5.34 -2.44
N ARG A 54 -10.07 5.88 -1.24
CA ARG A 54 -9.58 7.26 -1.03
C ARG A 54 -8.24 7.54 -1.70
N TYR A 55 -7.34 6.56 -1.69
CA TYR A 55 -5.97 6.67 -2.21
C TYR A 55 -5.83 6.25 -3.68
N GLY A 56 -6.94 5.92 -4.35
CA GLY A 56 -6.93 5.46 -5.74
C GLY A 56 -7.46 4.03 -5.90
N GLU A 57 -7.15 3.44 -7.05
CA GLU A 57 -7.59 2.10 -7.43
C GLU A 57 -6.68 1.02 -6.84
N TYR A 58 -7.27 -0.08 -6.41
CA TYR A 58 -6.59 -1.20 -5.78
C TYR A 58 -7.27 -2.53 -6.14
N LEU A 59 -6.54 -3.63 -5.98
CA LEU A 59 -7.06 -4.98 -6.18
C LEU A 59 -7.30 -5.62 -4.81
N ARG A 60 -8.52 -6.12 -4.58
CA ARG A 60 -8.85 -6.91 -3.40
C ARG A 60 -8.84 -8.39 -3.77
N CYS A 61 -8.12 -9.19 -2.99
CA CYS A 61 -8.24 -10.63 -3.09
C CYS A 61 -9.47 -11.07 -2.29
N GLU A 62 -10.37 -11.87 -2.88
CA GLU A 62 -11.54 -12.39 -2.16
C GLU A 62 -11.19 -13.58 -1.26
N ARG A 63 -10.12 -14.32 -1.61
CA ARG A 63 -9.68 -15.50 -0.83
C ARG A 63 -8.99 -15.12 0.49
N CYS A 64 -8.09 -14.13 0.45
CA CYS A 64 -7.35 -13.69 1.64
C CYS A 64 -7.87 -12.38 2.23
N GLU A 65 -8.90 -11.79 1.62
CA GLU A 65 -9.51 -10.50 1.99
C GLU A 65 -8.55 -9.31 2.08
N LYS A 66 -7.32 -9.45 1.58
CA LYS A 66 -6.33 -8.38 1.62
C LYS A 66 -6.43 -7.47 0.40
N ASN A 67 -6.11 -6.21 0.64
CA ASN A 67 -6.07 -5.16 -0.37
C ASN A 67 -4.63 -4.96 -0.82
N PHE A 68 -4.41 -4.97 -2.12
CA PHE A 68 -3.12 -4.73 -2.74
C PHE A 68 -3.23 -3.50 -3.63
N SER A 69 -2.41 -2.50 -3.34
CA SER A 69 -2.30 -1.34 -4.21
C SER A 69 -1.57 -1.71 -5.49
N LEU A 70 -1.84 -0.98 -6.57
CA LEU A 70 -1.11 -1.14 -7.84
C LEU A 70 0.41 -1.04 -7.64
N ARG A 71 0.85 -0.12 -6.77
CA ARG A 71 2.26 0.04 -6.42
C ARG A 71 2.82 -1.17 -5.66
N ALA A 72 2.05 -1.74 -4.73
CA ALA A 72 2.46 -2.95 -4.02
C ALA A 72 2.59 -4.14 -4.97
N LEU A 73 1.67 -4.30 -5.93
CA LEU A 73 1.72 -5.39 -6.91
C LEU A 73 2.87 -5.21 -7.90
N ALA A 74 3.12 -3.98 -8.38
CA ALA A 74 4.25 -3.68 -9.25
C ALA A 74 5.61 -3.90 -8.57
N ALA A 75 5.68 -3.80 -7.24
CA ALA A 75 6.87 -4.05 -6.44
C ALA A 75 6.95 -5.49 -5.87
N GLY A 76 6.18 -6.44 -6.41
CA GLY A 76 6.23 -7.85 -5.99
C GLY A 76 5.59 -8.14 -4.63
N GLY A 77 4.70 -7.28 -4.13
CA GLY A 77 3.97 -7.48 -2.87
C GLY A 77 4.75 -7.11 -1.60
N ALA A 78 6.02 -6.69 -1.72
CA ALA A 78 6.84 -6.28 -0.59
C ALA A 78 6.50 -4.84 -0.19
N ALA A 79 5.61 -4.69 0.80
CA ALA A 79 5.45 -3.45 1.53
C ALA A 79 6.72 -3.17 2.34
N GLY A 80 7.71 -2.53 1.70
CA GLY A 80 8.99 -2.15 2.30
C GLY A 80 9.83 -3.36 2.67
N ALA A 81 10.77 -3.74 1.81
CA ALA A 81 11.82 -4.69 2.18
C ALA A 81 12.51 -4.19 3.46
N ALA A 82 12.20 -4.84 4.58
CA ALA A 82 12.83 -4.63 5.86
C ALA A 82 13.96 -5.66 5.94
N GLU A 83 15.18 -5.19 5.76
CA GLU A 83 16.38 -6.01 5.93
C GLU A 83 16.80 -5.92 7.40
N GLU A 84 16.86 -7.06 8.07
CA GLU A 84 17.35 -7.14 9.44
C GLU A 84 18.87 -7.01 9.45
N VAL A 85 19.37 -5.98 10.12
CA VAL A 85 20.78 -5.61 10.20
C VAL A 85 21.22 -5.61 11.64
N ASP A 86 22.36 -6.24 11.92
CA ASP A 86 22.91 -6.31 13.26
C ASP A 86 23.55 -4.98 13.66
N VAL A 87 22.73 -3.97 13.94
CA VAL A 87 23.17 -2.63 14.36
C VAL A 87 22.46 -2.24 15.64
N ALA A 88 23.21 -1.70 16.61
CA ALA A 88 22.66 -1.23 17.88
C ALA A 88 21.85 0.05 17.72
N CYS A 89 20.70 0.11 18.37
CA CYS A 89 19.90 1.32 18.43
C CYS A 89 20.60 2.39 19.30
N PRO A 90 20.85 3.61 18.80
CA PRO A 90 21.50 4.67 19.59
C PRO A 90 20.63 5.20 20.75
N GLN A 91 19.35 4.83 20.82
CA GLN A 91 18.46 5.26 21.91
C GLN A 91 18.30 4.22 23.02
N CYS A 92 18.47 2.93 22.73
CA CYS A 92 18.20 1.86 23.71
C CYS A 92 19.22 0.72 23.71
N GLY A 93 20.19 0.71 22.79
CA GLY A 93 21.23 -0.33 22.70
C GLY A 93 20.79 -1.64 22.06
N GLU A 94 19.49 -1.87 21.88
CA GLU A 94 18.93 -3.12 21.34
C GLU A 94 19.35 -3.42 19.89
N ARG A 95 19.57 -4.71 19.60
CA ARG A 95 19.95 -5.31 18.32
C ARG A 95 19.09 -6.56 18.06
N PRO A 96 18.78 -6.94 16.80
CA PRO A 96 19.07 -6.24 15.55
C PRO A 96 18.01 -5.17 15.21
N MET A 97 18.40 -4.20 14.37
CA MET A 97 17.49 -3.19 13.82
C MET A 97 17.04 -3.57 12.41
N GLU A 98 15.91 -3.04 11.95
CA GLU A 98 15.42 -3.26 10.58
C GLU A 98 15.73 -2.06 9.68
N LYS A 99 16.57 -2.27 8.67
CA LYS A 99 16.80 -1.30 7.60
C LYS A 99 15.64 -1.34 6.61
N ARG A 100 14.97 -0.21 6.42
CA ARG A 100 13.85 -0.05 5.49
C ARG A 100 14.12 1.09 4.52
N ALA A 101 13.66 0.96 3.28
CA ALA A 101 13.72 2.03 2.29
C ALA A 101 12.53 2.97 2.44
N GLY A 102 12.78 4.24 2.79
CA GLY A 102 11.77 5.29 2.85
C GLY A 102 11.81 6.23 1.64
N LYS A 103 10.84 7.15 1.57
CA LYS A 103 10.81 8.23 0.56
C LYS A 103 12.07 9.11 0.61
N TRP A 104 12.64 9.28 1.80
CA TRP A 104 13.75 10.20 2.08
C TRP A 104 15.12 9.49 2.19
N GLY A 105 15.20 8.22 1.75
CA GLY A 105 16.38 7.37 1.90
C GLY A 105 16.16 6.23 2.92
N PRO A 106 17.18 5.36 3.09
CA PRO A 106 17.12 4.26 4.04
C PRO A 106 17.10 4.74 5.50
N TYR A 107 16.33 4.03 6.33
CA TYR A 107 16.23 4.28 7.77
C TYR A 107 16.22 2.95 8.55
N TYR A 108 16.64 3.00 9.81
CA TYR A 108 16.75 1.86 10.71
C TYR A 108 15.62 1.96 11.74
N HIS A 109 14.78 0.95 11.81
CA HIS A 109 13.68 0.83 12.77
C HIS A 109 14.07 -0.11 13.91
N CYS A 110 13.99 0.34 15.14
CA CYS A 110 14.17 -0.53 16.30
C CYS A 110 12.84 -1.19 16.69
N LYS A 111 12.80 -2.52 16.77
CA LYS A 111 11.59 -3.27 17.20
C LYS A 111 11.26 -3.04 18.68
N ALA A 112 12.27 -2.82 19.53
CA ALA A 112 12.11 -2.64 20.96
C ALA A 112 11.53 -1.26 21.33
N CYS A 113 12.20 -0.18 20.91
CA CYS A 113 11.78 1.19 21.26
C CYS A 113 10.92 1.88 20.18
N ARG A 114 10.65 1.23 19.05
CA ARG A 114 9.91 1.76 17.88
C ARG A 114 10.51 3.03 17.26
N ALA A 115 11.73 3.40 17.65
CA ALA A 115 12.43 4.55 17.10
C ALA A 115 12.84 4.29 15.65
N ASN A 116 12.74 5.35 14.83
CA ASN A 116 13.26 5.38 13.47
C ASN A 116 14.50 6.27 13.44
N VAL A 117 15.64 5.71 13.03
CA VAL A 117 16.90 6.44 12.92
C VAL A 117 17.31 6.48 11.45
N SER A 118 17.55 7.68 10.91
CA SER A 118 17.99 7.82 9.52
C SER A 118 19.42 7.30 9.34
N GLU A 119 19.77 6.86 8.14
CA GLU A 119 21.14 6.40 7.85
C GLU A 119 22.20 7.45 8.18
N LYS A 120 21.92 8.74 7.94
CA LYS A 120 22.81 9.85 8.35
C LYS A 120 23.04 9.91 9.86
N LYS A 121 22.00 9.70 10.68
CA LYS A 121 22.15 9.67 12.15
C LYS A 121 22.88 8.43 12.62
N MET A 122 22.70 7.29 11.95
CA MET A 122 23.47 6.08 12.25
C MET A 122 24.94 6.23 11.89
N ALA A 123 25.26 6.90 10.77
CA ALA A 123 26.64 7.20 10.38
C ALA A 123 27.30 8.17 11.37
N ALA A 124 26.59 9.22 11.80
CA ALA A 124 27.08 10.15 12.82
C ALA A 124 27.30 9.51 14.19
N ALA A 125 26.57 8.44 14.54
CA ALA A 125 26.76 7.70 15.78
C ALA A 125 27.92 6.68 15.73
N ARG A 126 28.51 6.44 14.55
CA ARG A 126 29.61 5.49 14.32
C ARG A 126 30.95 6.16 14.00
N GLY A 127 30.96 7.46 13.74
CA GLY A 127 32.15 8.25 13.47
C GLY A 127 32.49 9.10 14.69
N GLU A 128 33.49 8.66 15.44
CA GLU A 128 34.46 9.55 16.10
C GLU A 128 35.45 10.06 15.05
#